data_AF-A0A9D9GP66-F1
#
_entry.id   AF-A0A9D9GP66-F1
#
_cell.length_a   1.000
_cell.length_b   1.000
_cell.length_c   1.000
_cell.angle_alpha   90.00
_cell.angle_beta   90.00
_cell.angle_gamma   90.00
#
_symmetry.space_group_name_H-M   'P 1'
#
loop_
_entity.id
_entity.type
_entity.pdbx_description
1 polymer ?
#
loop_
_entity_poly.entity_id
_entity_poly.type
_entity_poly.pdbx_seq_one_letter_code
_entity_poly.pdbx_strand_id
1 'polypeptide(L)'
;MAGRGYLIFWKFKVGEKMTENFEWEDLDKDGLTFLMENRKEVVKNYQKMVLSLGKSLDDKTRQLIMLAIQVNSPSPEAIKIIIPKALKAGATRDEIIDTIILTIPIVGLSTVLKMLPFVLKELESMEKIYNEINGG
;
A
#
# COMPACT_ATOMS: atom_id res chain seq x y z
N MET A 1 -16.47 27.45 42.12
CA MET A 1 -16.50 26.31 43.08
C MET A 1 -17.08 25.12 42.32
N ALA A 2 -16.47 23.95 42.17
CA ALA A 2 -15.28 23.28 42.74
C ALA A 2 -14.57 22.53 41.58
N GLY A 3 -13.29 22.14 41.55
CA GLY A 3 -12.26 21.96 42.56
C GLY A 3 -11.51 20.64 42.25
N ARG A 4 -10.18 20.70 42.16
CA ARG A 4 -9.15 19.63 41.99
C ARG A 4 -8.86 19.26 40.53
N GLY A 5 -7.68 19.52 39.96
CA GLY A 5 -6.32 19.12 40.40
C GLY A 5 -5.91 17.94 39.50
N TYR A 6 -4.90 18.01 38.63
CA TYR A 6 -3.49 18.09 38.97
C TYR A 6 -2.66 18.92 37.97
N LEU A 7 -1.89 19.85 38.54
CA LEU A 7 -0.62 20.35 38.02
C LEU A 7 0.44 19.26 38.17
N ILE A 8 1.34 19.09 37.18
CA ILE A 8 2.82 19.24 37.28
C ILE A 8 3.34 19.47 35.83
N PHE A 9 3.59 20.71 35.38
CA PHE A 9 4.93 21.34 35.29
C PHE A 9 6.02 20.38 34.79
N TRP A 10 6.60 20.58 33.60
CA TRP A 10 7.70 21.53 33.44
C TRP A 10 7.52 22.47 32.24
N LYS A 11 7.62 23.77 32.54
CA LYS A 11 7.96 24.83 31.60
C LYS A 11 9.47 24.81 31.37
N PHE A 12 9.90 24.73 30.11
CA PHE A 12 11.00 25.58 29.64
C PHE A 12 10.41 26.52 28.59
N LYS A 13 10.50 27.81 28.87
CA LYS A 13 10.12 28.98 28.06
C LYS A 13 11.23 30.00 28.42
N VAL A 14 11.89 30.77 27.57
CA VAL A 14 11.67 31.26 26.19
C VAL A 14 13.01 31.77 25.67
N GLY A 15 13.22 31.71 24.35
CA GLY A 15 14.05 32.63 23.59
C GLY A 15 13.53 32.71 22.14
N GLU A 16 12.40 33.40 21.96
CA GLU A 16 11.73 33.75 20.68
C GLU A 16 12.71 34.33 19.64
N LYS A 17 12.56 34.16 18.32
CA LYS A 17 11.36 34.07 17.48
C LYS A 17 11.61 33.11 16.30
N MET A 18 10.81 32.06 16.14
CA MET A 18 10.41 31.65 14.79
C MET A 18 9.02 32.21 14.58
N THR A 19 8.94 33.06 13.57
CA THR A 19 7.78 33.82 13.17
C THR A 19 6.58 32.91 12.94
N GLU A 20 5.45 33.46 13.33
CA GLU A 20 4.08 33.01 13.08
C GLU A 20 3.90 32.54 11.63
N ASN A 21 3.09 31.49 11.50
CA ASN A 21 2.66 30.75 10.28
C ASN A 21 3.38 29.41 10.05
N PHE A 22 3.15 28.45 10.94
CA PHE A 22 3.18 27.03 10.57
C PHE A 22 1.73 26.59 10.38
N GLU A 23 1.23 26.74 9.15
CA GLU A 23 -0.04 26.18 8.73
C GLU A 23 0.15 24.69 8.43
N TRP A 24 -0.67 23.85 9.04
CA TRP A 24 -0.56 22.39 8.95
C TRP A 24 -1.07 21.81 7.61
N GLU A 25 -1.26 22.65 6.59
CA GLU A 25 -1.83 22.28 5.27
C GLU A 25 -0.76 21.95 4.19
N ASP A 26 0.54 22.07 4.47
CA ASP A 26 1.61 21.92 3.47
C ASP A 26 2.36 20.56 3.48
N LEU A 27 1.79 19.49 4.06
CA LEU A 27 2.39 18.15 4.04
C LEU A 27 1.91 17.23 2.91
N ASP A 28 1.22 17.75 1.89
CA ASP A 28 0.73 16.95 0.75
C ASP A 28 1.70 16.88 -0.43
N LYS A 29 2.88 16.32 -0.16
CA LYS A 29 3.54 15.49 -1.18
C LYS A 29 3.64 14.09 -0.62
N ASP A 30 2.82 13.18 -1.15
CA ASP A 30 2.99 11.77 -0.86
C ASP A 30 4.46 11.37 -1.12
N GLY A 31 4.96 10.38 -0.37
CA GLY A 31 6.39 10.04 -0.40
C GLY A 31 6.92 9.71 -1.79
N LEU A 32 6.06 9.20 -2.70
CA LEU A 32 6.45 8.96 -4.09
C LEU A 32 6.61 10.28 -4.84
N THR A 33 5.69 11.23 -4.69
CA THR A 33 5.80 12.58 -5.28
C THR A 33 7.09 13.28 -4.82
N PHE A 34 7.40 13.24 -3.52
CA PHE A 34 8.68 13.77 -3.02
C PHE A 34 9.89 13.12 -3.69
N LEU A 35 9.92 11.79 -3.79
CA LEU A 35 11.02 11.05 -4.42
C LEU A 35 11.12 11.35 -5.92
N MET A 36 10.00 11.47 -6.62
CA MET A 36 9.95 11.78 -8.06
C MET A 36 10.41 13.20 -8.37
N GLU A 37 10.27 14.15 -7.46
CA GLU A 37 10.76 15.51 -7.67
C GLU A 37 12.21 15.68 -7.24
N ASN A 38 12.56 15.14 -6.07
CA ASN A 38 13.80 15.47 -5.37
C ASN A 38 14.87 14.37 -5.49
N ARG A 39 14.50 13.13 -5.81
CA ARG A 39 15.38 11.95 -5.82
C ARG A 39 15.08 11.02 -7.01
N LYS A 40 14.88 11.59 -8.20
CA LYS A 40 14.48 10.89 -9.44
C LYS A 40 15.27 9.61 -9.74
N GLU A 41 16.59 9.65 -9.56
CA GLU A 41 17.45 8.49 -9.85
C GLU A 41 17.17 7.30 -8.92
N VAL A 42 16.73 7.54 -7.67
CA VAL A 42 16.32 6.46 -6.76
C VAL A 42 15.07 5.76 -7.31
N VAL A 43 14.05 6.51 -7.70
CA VAL A 43 12.81 5.97 -8.27
C VAL A 43 13.10 5.21 -9.56
N LYS A 44 13.91 5.79 -10.45
CA LYS A 44 14.28 5.16 -11.74
C LYS A 44 15.07 3.86 -11.54
N ASN A 45 16.01 3.83 -10.61
CA ASN A 45 16.77 2.61 -10.31
C ASN A 45 15.89 1.55 -9.64
N TYR A 46 14.99 1.96 -8.73
CA TYR A 46 14.00 1.07 -8.13
C TYR A 46 13.08 0.45 -9.20
N GLN A 47 12.53 1.27 -10.11
CA GLN A 47 11.69 0.79 -11.21
C GLN A 47 12.45 -0.17 -12.14
N LYS A 48 13.71 0.15 -12.50
CA LYS A 48 14.57 -0.74 -13.29
C LYS A 48 14.78 -2.09 -12.58
N MET A 49 15.04 -2.06 -11.28
CA MET A 49 15.19 -3.27 -10.48
C MET A 49 13.90 -4.09 -10.55
N VAL A 50 12.74 -3.50 -10.21
CA VAL A 50 11.44 -4.20 -10.22
C VAL A 50 11.12 -4.82 -11.58
N LEU A 51 11.37 -4.08 -12.68
CA LEU A 51 11.17 -4.57 -14.05
C LEU A 51 12.14 -5.68 -14.45
N SER A 52 13.28 -5.82 -13.75
CA SER A 52 14.27 -6.86 -14.01
C SER A 52 14.01 -8.17 -13.25
N LEU A 53 13.13 -8.15 -12.25
CA LEU A 53 12.83 -9.33 -11.45
C LEU A 53 11.95 -10.32 -12.23
N GLY A 54 12.23 -11.62 -12.07
CA GLY A 54 11.37 -12.69 -12.58
C GLY A 54 11.26 -12.74 -14.11
N LYS A 55 12.28 -12.28 -14.87
CA LYS A 55 12.25 -12.26 -16.35
C LYS A 55 12.03 -13.62 -17.01
N SER A 56 12.35 -14.72 -16.31
CA SER A 56 12.14 -16.08 -16.81
C SER A 56 10.76 -16.65 -16.48
N LEU A 57 9.92 -15.91 -15.77
CA LEU A 57 8.55 -16.29 -15.43
C LEU A 57 7.58 -15.56 -16.37
N ASP A 58 6.48 -16.23 -16.70
CA ASP A 58 5.36 -15.55 -17.35
C ASP A 58 4.77 -14.48 -16.42
N ASP A 59 4.09 -13.51 -17.02
CA ASP A 59 3.59 -12.33 -16.32
C ASP A 59 2.58 -12.69 -15.22
N LYS A 60 1.72 -13.69 -15.44
CA LYS A 60 0.74 -14.14 -14.45
C LYS A 60 1.44 -14.69 -13.23
N THR A 61 2.35 -15.65 -13.42
CA THR A 61 3.14 -16.25 -12.34
C THR A 61 3.91 -15.19 -11.56
N ARG A 62 4.52 -14.22 -12.25
CA ARG A 62 5.26 -13.12 -11.62
C ARG A 62 4.38 -12.25 -10.73
N GLN A 63 3.17 -11.89 -11.17
CA GLN A 63 2.26 -11.08 -10.35
C GLN A 63 1.70 -11.84 -9.14
N LEU A 64 1.38 -13.13 -9.30
CA LEU A 64 0.91 -13.96 -8.18
C LEU A 64 1.99 -14.11 -7.10
N ILE A 65 3.25 -14.33 -7.48
CA ILE A 65 4.36 -14.34 -6.52
C ILE A 65 4.52 -12.97 -5.84
N MET A 66 4.44 -11.87 -6.61
CA MET A 66 4.53 -10.52 -6.04
C MET A 66 3.42 -10.28 -5.01
N LEU A 67 2.19 -10.73 -5.32
CA LEU A 67 1.04 -10.66 -4.42
C LEU A 67 1.29 -11.44 -3.12
N ALA A 68 1.75 -12.69 -3.23
CA ALA A 68 2.06 -13.53 -2.06
C ALA A 68 3.10 -12.87 -1.14
N ILE A 69 4.13 -12.22 -1.69
CA ILE A 69 5.15 -11.49 -0.92
C ILE A 69 4.53 -10.32 -0.13
N GLN A 70 3.57 -9.60 -0.72
CA GLN A 70 2.93 -8.45 -0.03
C GLN A 70 2.08 -8.86 1.17
N VAL A 71 1.64 -10.12 1.27
CA VAL A 71 0.89 -10.58 2.45
C VAL A 71 1.75 -10.53 3.72
N ASN A 72 3.08 -10.69 3.59
CA ASN A 72 4.01 -10.66 4.72
C ASN A 72 4.32 -9.23 5.22
N SER A 73 4.18 -8.22 4.36
CA SER A 73 4.29 -6.81 4.73
C SER A 73 3.03 -6.09 4.27
N PRO A 74 1.91 -6.27 4.99
CA PRO A 74 0.60 -5.90 4.49
C PRO A 74 0.48 -4.38 4.32
N SER A 75 0.67 -3.92 3.09
CA SER A 75 0.27 -2.60 2.62
C SER A 75 -0.97 -2.77 1.74
N PRO A 76 -2.14 -2.32 2.19
CA PRO A 76 -3.36 -2.29 1.37
C PRO A 76 -3.15 -1.58 0.02
N GLU A 77 -2.23 -0.63 -0.05
CA GLU A 77 -1.86 0.11 -1.26
C GLU A 77 -1.17 -0.79 -2.29
N ALA A 78 -0.31 -1.72 -1.85
CA ALA A 78 0.36 -2.66 -2.74
C ALA A 78 -0.64 -3.62 -3.41
N ILE A 79 -1.69 -4.02 -2.70
CA ILE A 79 -2.76 -4.89 -3.24
C ILE A 79 -3.49 -4.20 -4.39
N LYS A 80 -3.85 -2.93 -4.24
CA LYS A 80 -4.50 -2.10 -5.28
C LYS A 80 -3.66 -1.97 -6.55
N ILE A 81 -2.34 -2.11 -6.44
CA ILE A 81 -1.43 -2.04 -7.59
C ILE A 81 -1.26 -3.41 -8.26
N ILE A 82 -1.20 -4.49 -7.49
CA ILE A 82 -0.83 -5.82 -7.99
C ILE A 82 -2.03 -6.58 -8.55
N ILE A 83 -3.20 -6.53 -7.91
CA ILE A 83 -4.39 -7.26 -8.36
C ILE A 83 -4.79 -6.89 -9.81
N PRO A 84 -4.87 -5.60 -10.20
CA PRO A 84 -5.19 -5.24 -11.58
C PRO A 84 -4.15 -5.76 -12.58
N LYS A 85 -2.87 -5.81 -12.20
CA LYS A 85 -1.79 -6.36 -13.04
C LYS A 85 -1.92 -7.88 -13.19
N ALA A 86 -2.27 -8.59 -12.12
CA ALA A 86 -2.49 -10.03 -12.16
C ALA A 86 -3.69 -10.38 -13.06
N LEU A 87 -4.82 -9.70 -12.89
CA LEU A 87 -6.01 -9.86 -13.75
C LEU A 87 -5.69 -9.58 -15.22
N LYS A 88 -4.99 -8.47 -15.51
CA LYS A 88 -4.56 -8.13 -16.87
C LYS A 88 -3.62 -9.19 -17.48
N ALA A 89 -2.82 -9.86 -16.64
CA ALA A 89 -1.96 -10.97 -17.06
C ALA A 89 -2.72 -12.29 -17.23
N GLY A 90 -4.04 -12.32 -17.01
CA GLY A 90 -4.89 -13.50 -17.17
C GLY A 90 -5.04 -14.34 -15.90
N ALA A 91 -4.70 -13.81 -14.72
CA ALA A 91 -5.03 -14.47 -13.46
C ALA A 91 -6.54 -14.49 -13.24
N THR A 92 -7.06 -15.62 -12.78
CA THR A 92 -8.47 -15.72 -12.36
C THR A 92 -8.65 -15.18 -10.94
N ARG A 93 -9.90 -14.87 -10.59
CA ARG A 93 -10.28 -14.50 -9.22
C ARG A 93 -9.84 -15.57 -8.22
N ASP A 94 -10.07 -16.84 -8.55
CA ASP A 94 -9.73 -17.98 -7.69
C ASP A 94 -8.22 -18.15 -7.56
N GLU A 95 -7.44 -18.01 -8.63
CA GLU A 95 -5.98 -18.04 -8.57
C GLU A 95 -5.42 -16.96 -7.62
N ILE A 96 -6.02 -15.77 -7.61
CA ILE A 96 -5.64 -14.66 -6.72
C ILE A 96 -5.99 -15.00 -5.26
N ILE A 97 -7.19 -15.53 -5.00
CA ILE A 97 -7.63 -15.93 -3.65
C ILE A 97 -6.77 -17.07 -3.11
N ASP A 98 -6.56 -18.11 -3.91
CA ASP A 98 -5.75 -19.27 -3.55
C ASP A 98 -4.30 -18.88 -3.31
N THR A 99 -3.75 -17.93 -4.06
CA THR A 99 -2.41 -17.39 -3.82
C THR A 99 -2.27 -16.82 -2.40
N ILE A 100 -3.28 -16.10 -1.91
CA ILE A 100 -3.28 -15.54 -0.55
C ILE A 100 -3.44 -16.65 0.49
N ILE A 101 -4.36 -17.59 0.28
CA ILE A 101 -4.57 -18.74 1.17
C ILE A 101 -3.31 -19.60 1.26
N LEU A 102 -2.60 -19.78 0.16
CA LEU A 102 -1.36 -20.57 0.09
C LEU A 102 -0.25 -19.99 0.97
N THR A 103 -0.32 -18.71 1.36
CA THR A 103 0.65 -18.09 2.27
C THR A 103 0.45 -18.47 3.75
N ILE A 104 -0.67 -19.11 4.14
CA ILE A 104 -0.99 -19.46 5.54
C ILE A 104 0.18 -20.13 6.28
N PRO A 105 0.92 -21.12 5.71
CA PRO A 105 2.02 -21.78 6.41
C PRO A 105 3.21 -20.84 6.73
N ILE A 106 3.30 -19.69 6.08
CA ILE A 106 4.41 -18.73 6.21
C ILE A 106 4.03 -17.56 7.11
N VAL A 107 2.86 -16.96 6.90
CA VAL A 107 2.43 -15.73 7.60
C VAL A 107 1.39 -15.97 8.71
N GLY A 108 0.88 -17.19 8.82
CA GLY A 108 -0.17 -17.58 9.76
C GLY A 108 -1.59 -17.21 9.29
N LEU A 109 -2.57 -17.99 9.75
CA LEU A 109 -3.99 -17.83 9.39
C LEU A 109 -4.52 -16.43 9.76
N SER A 110 -4.11 -15.87 10.90
CA SER A 110 -4.58 -14.56 11.37
C SER A 110 -4.22 -13.43 10.43
N THR A 111 -3.03 -13.47 9.81
CA THR A 111 -2.61 -12.50 8.79
C THR A 111 -3.46 -12.62 7.54
N VAL A 112 -3.68 -13.85 7.06
CA VAL A 112 -4.51 -14.10 5.88
C VAL A 112 -5.96 -13.66 6.10
N LEU A 113 -6.56 -13.94 7.26
CA LEU A 113 -7.92 -13.49 7.60
C LEU A 113 -8.05 -11.96 7.62
N LYS A 114 -6.98 -11.23 7.99
CA LYS A 114 -6.96 -9.76 7.92
C LYS A 114 -6.82 -9.25 6.49
N MET A 115 -6.05 -9.92 5.65
CA MET A 115 -5.75 -9.47 4.29
C MET A 115 -6.81 -9.83 3.26
N LEU A 116 -7.45 -10.99 3.42
CA LEU A 116 -8.43 -11.51 2.47
C LEU A 116 -9.58 -10.52 2.19
N PRO A 117 -10.17 -9.82 3.18
CA PRO A 117 -11.20 -8.81 2.92
C PRO A 117 -10.74 -7.67 2.00
N PHE A 118 -9.48 -7.23 2.09
CA PHE A 118 -8.94 -6.19 1.20
C PHE A 118 -8.81 -6.69 -0.23
N VAL A 119 -8.35 -7.94 -0.39
CA VAL A 119 -8.24 -8.61 -1.71
C VAL A 119 -9.62 -8.77 -2.34
N LEU A 120 -10.61 -9.26 -1.58
CA LEU A 120 -11.97 -9.45 -2.07
C LEU A 120 -12.62 -8.13 -2.50
N LYS A 121 -12.45 -7.07 -1.68
CA LYS A 121 -12.94 -5.73 -2.00
C LYS A 121 -12.33 -5.17 -3.29
N GLU A 122 -11.03 -5.37 -3.49
CA GLU A 122 -10.35 -4.91 -4.70
C GLU A 122 -10.82 -5.68 -5.95
N LEU A 123 -10.98 -7.00 -5.84
CA LEU A 123 -11.53 -7.83 -6.93
C LEU A 123 -12.95 -7.39 -7.32
N GLU A 124 -13.81 -7.09 -6.34
CA GLU A 124 -15.14 -6.52 -6.60
C GLU A 124 -15.08 -5.14 -7.27
N SER A 125 -14.14 -4.28 -6.87
CA SER A 125 -13.93 -2.98 -7.50
C SER A 125 -13.55 -3.13 -8.97
N MET A 126 -12.64 -4.07 -9.29
CA MET A 126 -12.21 -4.34 -10.66
C MET A 126 -13.32 -4.92 -11.53
N GLU A 127 -14.17 -5.77 -10.96
CA GLU A 127 -15.35 -6.32 -11.66
C GLU A 127 -16.36 -5.22 -12.01
N LYS A 128 -16.64 -4.29 -11.08
CA LYS A 128 -17.50 -3.13 -11.34
C LYS A 128 -16.96 -2.26 -12.47
N ILE A 129 -15.67 -1.91 -12.41
CA ILE A 129 -15.01 -1.11 -13.44
C ILE A 129 -15.08 -1.81 -14.81
N TYR A 130 -14.82 -3.12 -14.86
CA TYR A 130 -14.92 -3.89 -16.09
C TYR A 130 -16.34 -3.87 -16.67
N ASN A 131 -17.35 -4.03 -15.82
CA ASN A 131 -18.75 -4.00 -16.25
C ASN A 131 -19.19 -2.60 -16.71
N GLU A 132 -18.72 -1.54 -16.08
CA GLU A 132 -19.00 -0.15 -16.51
C GLU A 132 -18.38 0.15 -17.88
N ILE A 133 -17.18 -0.36 -18.15
CA ILE A 133 -16.49 -0.14 -19.43
C ILE A 133 -17.11 -0.97 -20.58
N ASN A 134 -17.57 -2.21 -20.29
CA ASN A 134 -18.06 -3.14 -21.32
C ASN A 134 -19.59 -3.27 -21.39
N GLY A 135 -20.31 -2.63 -20.48
CA GLY A 135 -21.77 -2.68 -20.34
C GLY A 135 -22.49 -1.37 -20.68
N GLY A 136 -21.83 -0.45 -21.40
CA GLY A 136 -22.41 0.74 -22.00
C GLY A 136 -22.65 0.59 -23.50
#